data_AF-A0A497NAC0-F1
#
_entry.id   AF-A0A497NAC0-F1
#
_cell.length_a   1.000
_cell.length_b   1.000
_cell.length_c   1.000
_cell.angle_alpha   90.00
_cell.angle_beta   90.00
_cell.angle_gamma   90.00
#
_symmetry.space_group_name_H-M   'P 1'
#
loop_
_entity.id
_entity.type
_entity.pdbx_description
1 polymer ?
#
loop_
_entity_poly.entity_id
_entity_poly.type
_entity_poly.pdbx_seq_one_letter_code
_entity_poly.pdbx_strand_id
1 'polypeptide(L)' 'MKILFVEPPKDIWFVMGEYLPPPYGIIQLAAYLEREVRDVEIKVLDCTAEQMDWATLEQRV' A
#
# COMPACT_ATOMS: atom_id res chain seq x y z
N MET A 1 -6.91 7.72 -15.68
CA MET A 1 -7.43 6.59 -14.85
C MET A 1 -6.94 6.78 -13.41
N LYS A 2 -7.67 6.33 -12.38
CA LYS A 2 -7.22 6.46 -10.98
C LYS A 2 -7.01 5.08 -10.36
N ILE A 3 -5.84 4.84 -9.77
CA ILE A 3 -5.48 3.57 -9.13
C ILE A 3 -4.97 3.85 -7.71
N LEU A 4 -5.49 3.10 -6.75
CA LEU A 4 -4.97 3.04 -5.39
C LEU A 4 -4.40 1.63 -5.17
N PHE A 5 -3.09 1.54 -4.97
CA PHE A 5 -2.45 0.33 -4.47
C PHE A 5 -2.52 0.36 -2.94
N VAL A 6 -2.99 -0.72 -2.34
CA VAL A 6 -3.10 -0.86 -0.88
C VAL A 6 -2.21 -2.00 -0.43
N GLU A 7 -1.20 -1.70 0.40
CA GLU A 7 -0.61 -2.71 1.28
C GLU A 7 -1.56 -2.84 2.47
N PRO A 8 -2.29 -3.97 2.58
CA PRO A 8 -3.39 -4.08 3.53
C PRO A 8 -2.88 -4.12 4.98
N PRO A 9 -3.78 -3.91 5.96
CA PRO A 9 -3.49 -4.14 7.37
C PRO A 9 -2.96 -5.56 7.59
N LYS A 10 -1.91 -5.69 8.40
CA LYS A 10 -1.28 -6.98 8.71
C LYS A 10 -1.16 -7.17 10.21
N ASP A 11 -1.33 -8.42 10.63
CA ASP A 11 -0.94 -8.82 11.97
C ASP A 11 0.59 -8.91 12.04
N ILE A 12 1.20 -8.18 12.96
CA ILE A 12 2.64 -8.26 13.20
C ILE A 12 2.93 -9.59 13.89
N TRP A 13 3.78 -10.40 13.27
CA TRP A 13 4.27 -11.60 13.93
C TRP A 13 5.34 -11.22 14.96
N PHE A 14 5.08 -11.51 16.24
CA PHE A 14 5.97 -11.17 17.36
C PHE A 14 7.45 -11.57 17.17
N VAL A 15 7.74 -12.61 16.37
CA VAL A 15 9.12 -13.06 16.06
C VAL A 15 9.87 -12.07 15.17
N MET A 16 9.16 -11.39 14.28
CA MET A 16 9.73 -10.42 13.34
C MET A 16 10.01 -9.06 13.98
N GLY A 17 9.49 -8.81 15.20
CA GLY A 17 9.57 -7.51 15.86
C GLY A 17 8.86 -6.40 15.08
N GLU A 18 9.23 -5.15 15.33
CA GLU A 18 8.74 -3.97 14.60
C GLU A 18 9.40 -3.83 13.22
N TYR A 19 9.29 -4.88 12.40
CA TYR A 19 9.80 -4.86 11.04
C TYR A 19 8.77 -4.24 10.10
N LEU A 20 9.10 -3.07 9.55
CA LEU A 20 8.27 -2.33 8.58
C LEU A 20 8.96 -2.28 7.21
N PRO A 21 8.93 -3.38 6.43
CA PRO A 21 9.49 -3.36 5.08
C PRO A 21 8.60 -2.50 4.17
N PRO A 22 9.19 -1.71 3.25
CA PRO A 22 8.40 -1.06 2.22
C PRO A 22 7.71 -2.12 1.33
N PRO A 23 6.50 -1.84 0.82
CA PRO A 23 5.74 -2.80 0.03
C PRO A 23 6.25 -2.83 -1.42
N TYR A 24 7.43 -3.43 -1.61
CA TYR A 24 8.15 -3.42 -2.89
C TYR A 24 7.31 -3.95 -4.06
N GLY A 25 6.48 -4.97 -3.82
CA GLY A 25 5.63 -5.55 -4.87
C GLY A 25 4.69 -4.52 -5.49
N ILE A 26 3.91 -3.81 -4.66
CA ILE A 26 2.95 -2.84 -5.17
C ILE A 26 3.63 -1.55 -5.68
N ILE A 27 4.73 -1.12 -5.07
CA ILE A 27 5.46 0.08 -5.52
C ILE A 27 6.11 -0.16 -6.90
N GLN A 28 6.61 -1.36 -7.18
CA GLN A 28 7.15 -1.71 -8.50
C GLN A 28 6.05 -1.72 -9.58
N LEU A 29 4.86 -2.24 -9.27
CA LEU A 29 3.71 -2.20 -10.17
C LEU A 29 3.22 -0.77 -10.40
N ALA A 30 3.15 0.04 -9.33
CA ALA A 30 2.82 1.45 -9.41
C ALA A 30 3.78 2.20 -10.34
N ALA A 31 5.09 2.01 -10.17
CA ALA A 31 6.11 2.65 -11.00
C ALA A 31 6.02 2.19 -12.47
N TYR A 32 5.72 0.91 -12.72
CA TYR A 32 5.51 0.42 -14.08
C TYR A 32 4.29 1.09 -14.73
N LEU A 33 3.15 1.14 -14.04
CA LEU A 33 1.93 1.76 -14.58
C LEU A 33 2.09 3.26 -14.79
N GLU A 34 2.76 3.96 -13.86
CA GLU A 34 3.10 5.38 -14.00
C GLU A 34 3.90 5.65 -15.29
N ARG A 35 4.82 4.74 -15.64
CA ARG A 35 5.64 4.84 -16.84
C ARG A 35 4.88 4.53 -18.13
N GLU A 36 4.06 3.49 -18.14
CA GLU A 36 3.43 2.96 -19.37
C GLU A 36 2.07 3.59 -19.69
N VAL A 37 1.35 4.10 -18.69
CA VAL A 37 -0.02 4.60 -18.85
C VAL A 37 -0.03 6.13 -18.73
N ARG A 38 -0.31 6.82 -19.83
CA ARG A 38 -0.47 8.28 -19.83
C ARG A 38 -1.69 8.69 -18.99
N ASP A 39 -1.56 9.79 -18.26
CA ASP A 39 -2.62 10.41 -17.46
C ASP A 39 -3.25 9.46 -16.40
N VAL A 40 -2.45 8.53 -15.87
CA VAL A 40 -2.81 7.74 -14.69
C VAL A 40 -2.48 8.52 -13.41
N GLU A 41 -3.45 8.61 -12.50
CA GLU A 41 -3.22 9.07 -11.13
C GLU A 41 -3.02 7.82 -10.25
N ILE A 42 -1.83 7.66 -9.68
CA ILE A 42 -1.49 6.52 -8.83
C ILE A 42 -1.23 7.00 -7.41
N LYS A 43 -1.80 6.28 -6.44
CA LYS A 43 -1.48 6.42 -5.02
C LYS A 43 -1.13 5.06 -4.44
N VAL A 44 -0.25 5.07 -3.44
CA VAL A 44 0.09 3.89 -2.63
C VAL A 44 -0.31 4.20 -1.20
N LEU A 45 -1.12 3.32 -0.61
CA LEU A 45 -1.51 3.33 0.79
C LEU A 45 -0.80 2.16 1.48
N ASP A 46 0.07 2.46 2.43
CA ASP A 46 0.69 1.44 3.29
C ASP A 46 0.00 1.44 4.65
N CYS A 47 -0.94 0.52 4.85
CA CYS A 47 -1.67 0.43 6.11
C CYS A 47 -0.77 0.06 7.29
N THR A 48 0.33 -0.65 7.07
CA THR A 48 1.25 -1.00 8.16
C THR A 48 2.02 0.24 8.61
N ALA A 49 2.52 1.04 7.66
CA ALA A 49 3.24 2.28 7.98
C ALA A 49 2.32 3.37 8.55
N GLU A 50 1.07 3.44 8.08
CA GLU A 50 0.06 4.38 8.57
C GLU A 50 -0.68 3.89 9.83
N GLN A 51 -0.34 2.71 10.37
CA GLN A 51 -0.99 2.09 11.52
C GLN A 51 -2.52 1.99 11.37
N MET A 52 -2.97 1.68 10.15
CA MET A 52 -4.37 1.49 9.82
C MET A 52 -4.79 0.03 10.02
N ASP A 53 -5.95 -0.14 10.63
CA ASP A 53 -6.67 -1.42 10.72
C ASP A 53 -7.72 -1.56 9.60
N TRP A 54 -8.42 -2.69 9.58
CA TRP A 54 -9.47 -2.95 8.60
C TRP A 54 -10.63 -1.96 8.68
N ALA A 55 -11.04 -1.58 9.89
CA ALA A 55 -12.17 -0.67 10.10
C ALA A 55 -11.86 0.75 9.58
N THR A 56 -10.65 1.24 9.83
CA THR A 56 -10.19 2.54 9.34
C THR A 56 -9.92 2.52 7.84
N LEU A 57 -9.49 1.39 7.27
CA LEU A 57 -9.37 1.22 5.82
C LEU A 57 -10.73 1.29 5.12
N GLU A 58 -11.75 0.60 5.64
CA GLU A 58 -13.12 0.64 5.12
C GLU A 58 -13.73 2.04 5.14
N GLN A 59 -13.33 2.90 6.09
CA GLN A 59 -13.81 4.29 6.13
C GLN A 59 -13.11 5.19 5.09
N ARG A 60 -11.92 4.81 4.63
CA ARG A 60 -11.08 5.62 3.74
C ARG A 60 -11.30 5.31 2.26
N VAL A 61 -11.69 4.08 1.93
CA VAL A 61 -11.79 3.55 0.54
C VAL A 61 -13.23 3.21 0.21
#